data_AF-A0A7C8Z929-F1
#
_entry.id   AF-A0A7C8Z929-F1
#
_cell.length_a   1.000
_cell.length_b   1.000
_cell.length_c   1.000
_cell.angle_alpha   90.00
_cell.angle_beta   90.00
_cell.angle_gamma   90.00
#
_symmetry.space_group_name_H-M   'P 1'
#
loop_
_entity.id
_entity.type
_entity.pdbx_description
1 polymer ?
#
loop_
_entity_poly.entity_id
_entity_poly.type
_entity_poly.pdbx_seq_one_letter_code
_entity_poly.pdbx_strand_id
1 'polypeptide(L)'
;CSCHWWHKRYWVRKQTPKVEFMLWLALLGKLNTRDLLAKKGILTEQDNLCPFCAVQPETTDHILLQCQTSWSIWGKMANDLGIQIDRQMNFRQFYAEWMAKGCHNPIRKKLYIAAFFAAEIGR
;
A
#
# COMPACT_ATOMS: atom_id res chain seq x y z
N CYS A 1 -25.46 -7.39 -18.34
CA CYS A 1 -24.89 -8.30 -17.32
C CYS A 1 -24.03 -7.49 -16.37
N SER A 2 -24.60 -7.10 -15.23
CA SER A 2 -24.06 -6.04 -14.37
C SER A 2 -22.92 -6.54 -13.50
N CYS A 3 -21.71 -6.04 -13.78
CA CYS A 3 -20.56 -6.11 -12.90
C CYS A 3 -20.84 -5.33 -11.61
N HIS A 4 -21.24 -6.02 -10.53
CA HIS A 4 -21.53 -5.38 -9.24
C HIS A 4 -20.91 -6.12 -8.04
N TRP A 5 -19.85 -6.92 -8.26
CA TRP A 5 -19.19 -7.70 -7.21
C TRP A 5 -18.03 -7.00 -6.51
N TRP A 6 -17.52 -5.90 -7.07
CA TRP A 6 -16.40 -5.17 -6.48
C TRP A 6 -16.80 -4.33 -5.26
N HIS A 7 -18.08 -4.02 -5.05
CA HIS A 7 -18.52 -3.01 -4.09
C HIS A 7 -18.77 -3.51 -2.64
N LYS A 8 -18.71 -4.83 -2.37
CA LYS A 8 -19.05 -5.35 -1.03
C LYS A 8 -17.85 -5.84 -0.20
N ARG A 9 -16.74 -6.22 -0.83
CA ARG A 9 -15.62 -6.87 -0.11
C ARG A 9 -14.47 -5.92 0.24
N TYR A 10 -14.28 -4.83 -0.49
CA TYR A 10 -13.14 -3.92 -0.30
C TYR A 10 -13.43 -2.74 0.63
N TRP A 11 -14.66 -2.27 0.73
CA TRP A 11 -14.98 -0.94 1.26
C TRP A 11 -15.40 -0.98 2.73
N VAL A 12 -14.86 -0.10 3.58
CA VAL A 12 -15.40 0.20 4.92
C VAL A 12 -15.97 1.60 4.87
N ARG A 13 -17.19 1.81 5.37
CA ARG A 13 -17.82 3.14 5.50
C ARG A 13 -16.99 4.20 6.28
N LYS A 14 -15.89 3.81 6.93
CA LYS A 14 -15.00 4.68 7.72
C LYS A 14 -13.69 5.06 6.99
N GLN A 15 -13.44 4.54 5.79
CA GLN A 15 -12.24 4.86 5.04
C GLN A 15 -12.49 6.10 4.18
N THR A 16 -11.54 7.04 4.13
CA THR A 16 -11.70 8.23 3.30
C THR A 16 -11.59 7.83 1.81
N PRO A 17 -12.40 8.41 0.91
CA PRO A 17 -12.35 8.07 -0.52
C PRO A 17 -10.94 8.21 -1.13
N LYS A 18 -10.12 9.13 -0.60
CA LYS A 18 -8.73 9.34 -1.02
C LYS A 18 -7.85 8.11 -0.76
N VAL A 19 -7.96 7.51 0.42
CA VAL A 19 -7.22 6.28 0.78
C VAL A 19 -7.63 5.14 -0.14
N GLU A 20 -8.93 5.00 -0.39
CA GLU A 20 -9.43 3.91 -1.23
C GLU A 20 -8.98 4.05 -2.68
N PHE A 21 -8.97 5.28 -3.20
CA PHE A 21 -8.45 5.59 -4.53
C PHE A 21 -6.95 5.30 -4.64
N MET A 22 -6.15 5.68 -3.63
CA MET A 22 -4.72 5.37 -3.59
C MET A 22 -4.45 3.87 -3.53
N LEU A 23 -5.21 3.14 -2.70
CA LEU A 23 -5.12 1.69 -2.63
C LEU A 23 -5.47 1.04 -3.99
N TRP A 24 -6.52 1.52 -4.65
CA TRP A 24 -6.89 1.06 -5.99
C TRP A 24 -5.78 1.32 -7.02
N LEU A 25 -5.19 2.51 -7.04
CA LEU A 25 -4.05 2.82 -7.92
C LEU A 25 -2.84 1.94 -7.61
N ALA A 26 -2.52 1.73 -6.34
CA ALA A 26 -1.43 0.86 -5.91
C ALA A 26 -1.63 -0.58 -6.39
N LEU A 27 -2.84 -1.13 -6.25
CA LEU A 27 -3.17 -2.48 -6.72
C LEU A 27 -3.10 -2.62 -8.25
N LEU A 28 -3.28 -1.52 -8.98
CA LEU A 28 -3.09 -1.46 -10.43
C LEU A 28 -1.65 -1.18 -10.86
N GLY A 29 -0.73 -0.89 -9.92
CA GLY A 29 0.62 -0.44 -10.23
C GLY A 29 0.68 0.94 -10.89
N LYS A 30 -0.36 1.76 -10.69
CA LYS A 30 -0.54 3.09 -11.32
C LYS A 30 -0.37 4.25 -10.34
N LEU A 31 0.21 4.00 -9.17
CA LEU A 31 0.55 5.06 -8.23
C LEU A 31 1.62 5.96 -8.87
N ASN A 32 1.47 7.29 -8.75
CA ASN A 32 2.43 8.27 -9.27
C ASN A 32 3.71 8.29 -8.42
N THR A 33 4.46 7.19 -8.50
CA THR A 33 5.75 7.05 -7.85
C THR A 33 6.83 7.75 -8.67
N ARG A 34 7.92 8.19 -8.02
CA ARG A 34 8.99 8.91 -8.72
C ARG A 34 9.64 8.09 -9.83
N ASP A 35 9.76 6.77 -9.68
CA ASP A 35 10.19 5.87 -10.77
C ASP A 35 9.29 5.96 -12.00
N LEU A 36 7.96 5.95 -11.80
CA LEU A 36 7.01 6.07 -12.91
C LEU A 36 7.01 7.48 -13.54
N LEU A 37 7.22 8.52 -12.73
CA LEU A 37 7.35 9.89 -13.22
C LEU A 37 8.66 10.10 -14.00
N ALA A 38 9.75 9.46 -13.57
CA ALA A 38 11.03 9.47 -14.30
C ALA A 38 10.91 8.78 -15.65
N LYS A 39 10.27 7.59 -15.70
CA LYS A 39 9.95 6.87 -16.94
C LYS A 39 9.06 7.66 -17.92
N LYS A 40 8.26 8.61 -17.40
CA LYS A 40 7.43 9.53 -18.20
C LYS A 40 8.18 10.80 -18.63
N GLY A 41 9.44 10.96 -18.24
CA GLY A 41 10.25 12.16 -18.51
C GLY A 41 9.83 13.39 -17.71
N ILE A 42 9.02 13.23 -16.66
CA ILE A 42 8.59 14.33 -15.78
C ILE A 42 9.65 14.62 -14.72
N LEU A 43 10.28 13.57 -14.18
CA LEU A 43 11.44 13.66 -13.29
C LEU A 43 12.67 13.11 -13.99
N THR A 44 13.86 13.44 -13.48
CA THR A 44 15.08 12.78 -13.92
C THR A 44 15.26 11.44 -13.20
N GLU A 45 16.01 10.50 -13.81
CA GLU A 45 16.34 9.24 -13.15
C GLU A 45 17.16 9.45 -11.86
N GLN A 46 17.86 10.59 -11.74
CA GLN A 46 18.59 10.97 -10.54
C GLN A 46 17.65 11.40 -9.40
N ASP A 47 16.43 11.83 -9.72
CA ASP A 47 15.42 12.27 -8.75
C ASP A 47 14.44 11.15 -8.36
N ASN A 48 14.68 9.91 -8.79
CA ASN A 48 13.73 8.81 -8.61
C ASN A 48 13.78 8.17 -7.20
N LEU A 49 14.66 8.64 -6.30
CA LEU A 49 14.87 8.04 -4.98
C LEU A 49 13.64 8.16 -4.07
N CYS A 50 13.41 7.11 -3.29
CA CYS A 50 12.34 7.04 -2.31
C CYS A 50 12.49 8.14 -1.25
N PRO A 51 11.45 8.96 -0.99
CA PRO A 51 11.51 10.06 -0.04
C PRO A 51 11.67 9.61 1.42
N PHE A 52 11.56 8.31 1.70
CA PHE A 52 11.73 7.75 3.03
C PHE A 52 13.13 7.30 3.35
N CYS A 53 13.71 6.47 2.46
CA CYS A 53 15.01 5.89 2.72
C CYS A 53 16.12 6.63 1.99
N ALA A 54 15.81 7.38 0.92
CA ALA A 54 16.77 8.04 0.03
C ALA A 54 17.88 7.11 -0.52
N VAL A 55 17.64 5.79 -0.54
CA VAL A 55 18.63 4.77 -0.92
C VAL A 55 18.21 3.96 -2.14
N GLN A 56 16.92 3.71 -2.31
CA GLN A 56 16.36 2.93 -3.42
C GLN A 56 15.34 3.77 -4.20
N PRO A 57 15.12 3.49 -5.49
CA PRO A 57 14.07 4.15 -6.27
C PRO A 57 12.69 4.00 -5.62
N GLU A 58 11.89 5.05 -5.71
CA GLU A 58 10.49 5.04 -5.29
C GLU A 58 9.67 4.22 -6.29
N THR A 59 9.53 2.93 -6.03
CA THR A 59 8.55 2.07 -6.71
C THR A 59 7.32 1.86 -5.82
N THR A 60 6.21 1.39 -6.40
CA THR A 60 4.98 1.11 -5.62
C THR A 60 5.26 0.08 -4.52
N ASP A 61 5.97 -1.00 -4.85
CA ASP A 61 6.32 -2.05 -3.90
C ASP A 61 7.27 -1.51 -2.83
N HIS A 62 8.26 -0.70 -3.22
CA HIS A 62 9.20 -0.13 -2.27
C HIS A 62 8.52 0.82 -1.29
N ILE A 63 7.85 1.87 -1.76
CA ILE A 63 7.26 2.87 -0.86
C ILE A 63 6.14 2.30 0.00
N LEU A 64 5.36 1.32 -0.49
CA LEU A 64 4.24 0.77 0.27
C LEU A 64 4.61 -0.41 1.16
N LEU A 65 5.71 -1.13 0.89
CA LEU A 65 6.06 -2.34 1.62
C LEU A 65 7.55 -2.50 1.90
N GLN A 66 8.41 -2.47 0.87
CA GLN A 66 9.80 -2.90 0.99
C GLN A 66 10.69 -1.84 1.66
N CYS A 67 10.26 -0.58 1.72
CA CYS A 67 10.98 0.48 2.40
C CYS A 67 11.08 0.20 3.89
N GLN A 68 12.22 0.51 4.51
CA GLN A 68 12.43 0.26 5.94
C GLN A 68 11.38 0.95 6.83
N THR A 69 11.00 2.18 6.46
CA THR A 69 9.97 2.96 7.16
C THR A 69 8.62 2.25 7.08
N SER A 70 8.17 1.94 5.87
CA SER A 70 6.89 1.25 5.63
C SER A 70 6.85 -0.12 6.28
N TRP A 71 7.94 -0.88 6.18
CA TRP A 71 8.09 -2.19 6.81
C TRP A 71 7.97 -2.12 8.33
N SER A 72 8.53 -1.09 8.96
CA SER A 72 8.42 -0.91 10.42
C SER A 72 6.98 -0.70 10.88
N ILE A 73 6.16 -0.02 10.07
CA ILE A 73 4.74 0.22 10.34
C ILE A 73 3.96 -1.09 10.19
N TRP A 74 4.16 -1.79 9.07
CA TRP A 74 3.52 -3.08 8.82
C TRP A 74 3.92 -4.13 9.85
N GLY A 75 5.18 -4.17 10.28
CA GLY A 75 5.68 -5.08 11.30
C GLY A 75 4.97 -4.91 12.65
N LYS A 76 4.70 -3.67 13.07
CA LYS A 76 3.91 -3.39 14.28
C LYS A 76 2.48 -3.90 14.14
N MET A 77 1.82 -3.58 13.04
CA MET A 77 0.44 -4.01 12.77
C MET A 77 0.33 -5.53 12.61
N ALA A 78 1.35 -6.18 12.04
CA ALA A 78 1.42 -7.63 11.88
C ALA A 78 1.61 -8.32 13.23
N ASN A 79 2.45 -7.76 14.12
CA ASN A 79 2.62 -8.23 15.49
C ASN A 79 1.29 -8.15 16.28
N ASP A 80 0.59 -7.01 16.20
CA ASP A 80 -0.73 -6.80 16.82
C ASP A 80 -1.79 -7.84 16.38
N LEU A 81 -1.64 -8.39 15.17
CA LEU A 81 -2.54 -9.37 14.57
C LEU A 81 -2.01 -10.81 14.66
N GLY A 82 -0.78 -11.02 15.15
CA GLY A 82 -0.12 -12.33 15.16
C GLY A 82 0.09 -12.93 13.77
N ILE A 83 0.22 -12.11 12.72
CA ILE A 83 0.40 -12.59 11.34
C ILE A 83 1.85 -12.46 10.88
N GLN A 84 2.28 -13.42 10.07
CA GLN A 84 3.59 -13.38 9.41
C GLN A 84 3.46 -12.73 8.04
N ILE A 85 4.32 -11.73 7.79
CA ILE A 85 4.39 -10.96 6.54
C ILE A 85 5.77 -11.13 5.91
N ASP A 86 5.83 -11.08 4.58
CA ASP A 86 7.08 -11.13 3.82
C ASP A 86 7.33 -9.78 3.14
N ARG A 87 8.55 -9.26 3.32
CA ARG A 87 8.99 -7.96 2.80
C ARG A 87 9.27 -8.00 1.31
N GLN A 88 9.66 -9.14 0.75
CA GLN A 88 10.13 -9.23 -0.63
C GLN A 88 8.98 -9.35 -1.65
N MET A 89 7.73 -9.46 -1.18
CA MET A 89 6.57 -9.54 -2.06
C MET A 89 6.32 -8.22 -2.80
N ASN A 90 5.59 -8.29 -3.90
CA ASN A 90 4.95 -7.10 -4.44
C ASN A 90 3.72 -6.73 -3.59
N PHE A 91 3.31 -5.46 -3.65
CA PHE A 91 2.23 -4.92 -2.83
C PHE A 91 0.89 -5.62 -3.08
N ARG A 92 0.63 -6.07 -4.30
CA ARG A 92 -0.61 -6.78 -4.65
C ARG A 92 -0.68 -8.16 -3.97
N GLN A 93 0.42 -8.92 -3.99
CA GLN A 93 0.54 -10.20 -3.29
C GLN A 93 0.43 -9.99 -1.79
N PHE A 94 1.17 -9.04 -1.24
CA PHE A 94 1.08 -8.66 0.16
C PHE A 94 -0.35 -8.32 0.57
N TYR A 95 -1.06 -7.49 -0.19
CA TYR A 95 -2.44 -7.12 0.11
C TYR A 95 -3.38 -8.34 0.11
N ALA A 96 -3.23 -9.22 -0.89
CA ALA A 96 -4.03 -10.44 -0.96
C ALA A 96 -3.78 -11.35 0.24
N GLU A 97 -2.52 -11.58 0.60
CA GLU A 97 -2.13 -12.37 1.77
C GLU A 97 -2.56 -11.71 3.08
N TRP A 98 -2.38 -10.40 3.24
CA TRP A 98 -2.83 -9.63 4.40
C TRP A 98 -4.32 -9.81 4.63
N MET A 99 -5.12 -9.73 3.57
CA MET A 99 -6.57 -9.93 3.66
C MET A 99 -6.93 -11.40 3.94
N ALA A 100 -6.15 -12.37 3.46
CA ALA A 100 -6.38 -13.80 3.64
C ALA A 100 -5.90 -14.36 5.00
N LYS A 101 -4.73 -13.94 5.49
CA LYS A 101 -4.07 -14.44 6.71
C LYS A 101 -4.62 -13.78 7.96
N GLY A 102 -5.01 -14.56 8.98
CA GLY A 102 -5.30 -14.05 10.33
C GLY A 102 -6.64 -13.33 10.52
N CYS A 103 -7.51 -13.98 11.29
CA CYS A 103 -8.63 -13.45 12.09
C CYS A 103 -9.96 -12.98 11.44
N HIS A 104 -11.01 -13.32 12.19
CA HIS A 104 -12.47 -13.14 12.02
C HIS A 104 -12.97 -11.71 11.74
N ASN A 105 -12.13 -10.67 11.84
CA ASN A 105 -12.58 -9.27 11.77
C ASN A 105 -11.91 -8.47 10.62
N PRO A 106 -12.52 -8.45 9.42
CA PRO A 106 -12.00 -7.74 8.26
C PRO A 106 -11.99 -6.22 8.42
N ILE A 107 -12.71 -5.66 9.40
CA ILE A 107 -12.76 -4.21 9.63
C ILE A 107 -11.40 -3.73 10.18
N ARG A 108 -10.82 -4.44 11.14
CA ARG A 108 -9.54 -4.05 11.76
C ARG A 108 -8.39 -4.00 10.75
N LYS A 109 -8.31 -4.97 9.84
CA LYS A 109 -7.31 -4.98 8.76
C LYS A 109 -7.44 -3.77 7.83
N LYS A 110 -8.67 -3.43 7.46
CA LYS A 110 -8.92 -2.27 6.61
C LYS A 110 -8.62 -0.96 7.32
N LEU A 111 -8.83 -0.88 8.64
CA LEU A 111 -8.39 0.26 9.46
C LEU A 111 -6.87 0.40 9.47
N TYR A 112 -6.11 -0.69 9.56
CA TYR A 112 -4.65 -0.63 9.47
C TYR A 112 -4.15 -0.15 8.11
N ILE A 113 -4.76 -0.65 7.01
CA ILE A 113 -4.49 -0.13 5.67
C ILE A 113 -4.83 1.36 5.61
N ALA A 114 -5.98 1.77 6.17
CA ALA A 114 -6.36 3.18 6.19
C ALA A 114 -5.37 4.05 6.97
N ALA A 115 -4.92 3.59 8.13
CA ALA A 115 -3.93 4.28 8.95
C ALA A 115 -2.59 4.41 8.23
N PHE A 116 -2.13 3.34 7.56
CA PHE A 116 -0.92 3.38 6.73
C PHE A 116 -1.01 4.44 5.63
N PHE A 117 -2.02 4.37 4.77
CA PHE A 117 -2.19 5.35 3.70
C PHE A 117 -2.48 6.77 4.22
N ALA A 118 -3.16 6.93 5.36
CA ALA A 118 -3.36 8.23 5.98
C ALA A 118 -2.05 8.86 6.47
N ALA A 119 -1.12 8.05 6.99
CA ALA A 119 0.23 8.51 7.33
C ALA A 119 0.99 8.96 6.07
N GLU A 120 0.73 8.35 4.91
CA GLU A 120 1.34 8.77 3.65
C GLU A 120 0.69 9.97 2.97
N ILE A 121 -0.61 10.19 3.20
CA ILE A 121 -1.39 11.29 2.61
C ILE A 121 -0.97 12.68 3.13
N GLY A 122 -0.26 12.74 4.26
CA GLY A 122 0.24 13.98 4.86
C GLY A 122 1.50 14.56 4.20
N ARG A 123 2.03 13.91 3.16
CA ARG A 123 3.14 14.40 2.34
C ARG A 123 2.69 14.89 0.97
#